data_AF-A0A8H4TLY9-F1
#
_entry.id   AF-A0A8H4TLY9-F1
#
_cell.length_a   1.000
_cell.length_b   1.000
_cell.length_c   1.000
_cell.angle_alpha   90.00
_cell.angle_beta   90.00
_cell.angle_gamma   90.00
#
_symmetry.space_group_name_H-M   'P 1'
#
loop_
_entity.id
_entity.type
_entity.pdbx_description
1 polymer ?
#
loop_
_entity_poly.entity_id
_entity_poly.type
_entity_poly.pdbx_seq_one_letter_code
_entity_poly.pdbx_strand_id
1 'polypeptide(L)'
;MVDPRLDQIQVTDWTSIIEDNESLRKLLQTYFLTEYTFFPAFQKDYFLQDMALGRKEYCSSLLVHAVLASACHGYPSTNHRSRFWNPQTLGYRCLTEARRLWELEIGHAQLTTVQAAIVISIVYDANGSDKVGRSYLTQAVAAAHALQLFSSQTNGDDREFNARAITAWALFGLQAIPLPKQDECYGDFVLRYPSAKVPVSVNYANTFRTLSEFRIILNDVAAVFFSDLRNTPDATVDRIKGFCIRLDSWYRTLPPDLEAREISFPWQLKLHMHYYNLIIYLLETLRMTSTPALVDESVQKVLRDAKIKMETLIRLYYLRHGFESYDIFITNPLAFIGFMQAKTLNDSAMEGLESRRSTVVLVAKGLRDQSQNCYLARLVFRILKVSMESESHFLLKEIDNEEEDGEEQRVMEEQVNSSWPIDLEWIDVDPEKKRLENLIKGIKELEV
;
A
#
# COMPACT_ATOMS: atom_id res chain seq x y z
N MET A 1 17.47 -3.00 -9.33
CA MET A 1 17.40 -4.47 -9.37
C MET A 1 18.32 -4.95 -10.49
N VAL A 2 18.99 -6.09 -10.32
CA VAL A 2 19.76 -6.73 -11.40
C VAL A 2 19.10 -8.07 -11.73
N ASP A 3 18.58 -8.21 -12.94
CA ASP A 3 18.00 -9.46 -13.45
C ASP A 3 18.32 -9.61 -14.94
N PRO A 4 19.11 -10.62 -15.35
CA PRO A 4 19.58 -10.75 -16.73
C PRO A 4 18.46 -11.05 -17.73
N ARG A 5 17.29 -11.53 -17.28
CA ARG A 5 16.15 -11.76 -18.18
C ARG A 5 15.58 -10.46 -18.73
N LEU A 6 15.74 -9.35 -18.01
CA LEU A 6 15.31 -8.04 -18.49
C LEU A 6 16.06 -7.59 -19.76
N ASP A 7 17.26 -8.11 -20.01
CA ASP A 7 18.03 -7.80 -21.21
C ASP A 7 17.56 -8.59 -22.44
N GLN A 8 16.78 -9.65 -22.23
CA GLN A 8 16.32 -10.57 -23.27
C GLN A 8 14.92 -10.21 -23.80
N ILE A 9 14.16 -9.39 -23.06
CA ILE A 9 12.79 -9.00 -23.40
C ILE A 9 12.76 -8.07 -24.62
N GLN A 10 11.87 -8.37 -25.57
CA GLN A 10 11.56 -7.51 -26.70
C GLN A 10 10.23 -6.78 -26.47
N VAL A 11 10.24 -5.45 -26.50
CA VAL A 11 9.07 -4.60 -26.23
C VAL A 11 7.92 -4.85 -27.21
N THR A 12 8.26 -5.10 -28.47
CA THR A 12 7.30 -5.30 -29.58
C THR A 12 6.38 -6.50 -29.39
N ASP A 13 6.79 -7.46 -28.56
CA ASP A 13 6.02 -8.68 -28.30
C ASP A 13 4.86 -8.42 -27.31
N TRP A 14 4.95 -7.34 -26.53
CA TRP A 14 4.09 -7.13 -25.36
C TRP A 14 3.28 -5.84 -25.39
N THR A 15 3.80 -4.77 -25.99
CA THR A 15 3.13 -3.47 -26.00
C THR A 15 3.48 -2.67 -27.27
N SER A 16 2.51 -1.88 -27.74
CA SER A 16 2.71 -0.86 -28.78
C SER A 16 2.83 0.56 -28.22
N ILE A 17 2.75 0.73 -26.90
CA ILE A 17 2.76 2.03 -26.23
C ILE A 17 4.19 2.50 -25.94
N ILE A 18 5.06 1.56 -25.55
CA ILE A 18 6.47 1.82 -25.27
C ILE A 18 7.26 1.50 -26.54
N GLU A 19 8.10 2.44 -26.96
CA GLU A 19 8.79 2.37 -28.25
C GLU A 19 10.15 1.64 -28.18
N ASP A 20 10.76 1.57 -26.99
CA ASP A 20 12.12 1.06 -26.84
C ASP A 20 12.30 0.10 -25.63
N ASN A 21 13.23 -0.85 -25.79
CA ASN A 21 13.56 -1.86 -24.78
C ASN A 21 14.19 -1.26 -23.51
N GLU A 22 14.85 -0.10 -23.60
CA GLU A 22 15.51 0.53 -22.44
C GLU A 22 14.48 1.12 -21.48
N SER A 23 13.50 1.85 -22.00
CA SER A 23 12.36 2.39 -21.25
C SER A 23 11.54 1.26 -20.61
N LEU A 24 11.25 0.19 -21.37
CA LEU A 24 10.56 -0.99 -20.84
C LEU A 24 11.33 -1.59 -19.66
N ARG A 25 12.64 -1.81 -19.82
CA ARG A 25 13.50 -2.34 -18.76
C ARG A 25 13.46 -1.48 -17.51
N LYS A 26 13.57 -0.15 -17.65
CA LYS A 26 13.53 0.77 -16.51
C LYS A 26 12.17 0.74 -15.81
N LEU A 27 11.06 0.71 -16.55
CA LEU A 27 9.72 0.62 -15.98
C LEU A 27 9.52 -0.68 -15.19
N LEU A 28 9.94 -1.83 -15.75
CA LEU A 28 9.89 -3.11 -15.04
C LEU A 28 10.73 -3.05 -13.75
N GLN A 29 11.96 -2.52 -13.82
CA GLN A 29 12.81 -2.33 -12.64
C GLN A 29 12.16 -1.44 -11.59
N THR A 30 11.52 -0.33 -12.00
CA THR A 30 10.78 0.56 -11.12
C THR A 30 9.66 -0.20 -10.41
N TYR A 31 8.76 -0.87 -11.14
CA TYR A 31 7.66 -1.65 -10.55
C TYR A 31 8.14 -2.65 -9.50
N PHE A 32 9.18 -3.42 -9.84
CA PHE A 32 9.73 -4.43 -8.95
C PHE A 32 10.37 -3.87 -7.69
N LEU A 33 10.85 -2.62 -7.72
CA LEU A 33 11.47 -1.97 -6.56
C LEU A 33 10.47 -1.21 -5.70
N THR A 34 9.49 -0.54 -6.30
CA THR A 34 8.58 0.37 -5.59
C THR A 34 7.32 -0.31 -5.10
N GLU A 35 6.75 -1.25 -5.88
CA GLU A 35 5.41 -1.80 -5.63
C GLU A 35 5.45 -3.29 -5.26
N TYR A 36 6.12 -4.10 -6.08
CA TYR A 36 6.07 -5.56 -5.96
C TYR A 36 6.55 -6.07 -4.59
N THR A 37 7.50 -5.39 -3.95
CA THR A 37 8.07 -5.80 -2.65
C THR A 37 7.08 -5.75 -1.48
N PHE A 38 5.93 -5.12 -1.67
CA PHE A 38 4.87 -5.08 -0.66
C PHE A 38 3.53 -5.61 -1.19
N PHE A 39 3.31 -5.49 -2.50
CA PHE A 39 2.11 -5.96 -3.19
C PHE A 39 2.44 -6.88 -4.37
N PRO A 40 3.06 -8.06 -4.14
CA PRO A 40 3.40 -8.96 -5.23
C PRO A 40 2.14 -9.67 -5.75
N ALA A 41 1.72 -9.34 -6.97
CA ALA A 41 0.52 -9.93 -7.57
C ALA A 41 0.75 -11.31 -8.21
N PHE A 42 2.00 -11.63 -8.57
CA PHE A 42 2.39 -12.80 -9.36
C PHE A 42 3.81 -13.24 -9.00
N GLN A 43 4.25 -14.42 -9.46
CA GLN A 43 5.64 -14.88 -9.28
C GLN A 43 6.57 -14.17 -10.28
N LYS A 44 7.52 -13.35 -9.78
CA LYS A 44 8.41 -12.50 -10.59
C LYS A 44 9.19 -13.28 -11.65
N ASP A 45 9.80 -14.38 -11.24
CA ASP A 45 10.70 -15.16 -12.08
C ASP A 45 9.98 -15.82 -13.25
N TYR A 46 8.75 -16.31 -13.03
CA TYR A 46 7.93 -16.93 -14.06
C TYR A 46 7.42 -15.88 -15.04
N PHE A 47 6.98 -14.72 -14.53
CA PHE A 47 6.59 -13.58 -15.34
C PHE A 47 7.76 -13.12 -16.24
N LEU A 48 8.94 -12.87 -15.67
CA LEU A 48 10.11 -12.41 -16.43
C LEU A 48 10.61 -13.47 -17.42
N GLN A 49 10.58 -14.74 -17.05
CA GLN A 49 10.98 -15.83 -17.93
C GLN A 49 10.03 -15.95 -19.13
N ASP A 50 8.72 -15.92 -18.90
CA ASP A 50 7.74 -16.01 -19.97
C ASP A 50 7.74 -14.75 -20.85
N MET A 51 7.95 -13.58 -20.24
CA MET A 51 8.12 -12.33 -20.97
C MET A 51 9.33 -12.36 -21.91
N ALA A 52 10.47 -12.89 -21.45
CA ALA A 52 11.68 -13.03 -22.26
C ALA A 52 11.55 -14.08 -23.38
N LEU A 53 10.74 -15.12 -23.16
CA LEU A 53 10.52 -16.21 -24.13
C LEU A 53 9.31 -16.00 -25.05
N GLY A 54 8.57 -14.88 -24.90
CA GLY A 54 7.34 -14.65 -25.65
C GLY A 54 6.18 -15.61 -25.31
N ARG A 55 6.24 -16.28 -24.15
CA ARG A 55 5.23 -17.25 -23.70
C ARG A 55 4.12 -16.57 -22.91
N LYS A 56 2.89 -17.05 -23.07
CA LYS A 56 1.70 -16.41 -22.47
C LYS A 56 1.13 -17.11 -21.24
N GLU A 57 1.88 -18.01 -20.62
CA GLU A 57 1.39 -18.86 -19.52
C GLU A 57 1.35 -18.08 -18.18
N TYR A 58 2.44 -17.40 -17.82
CA TYR A 58 2.54 -16.54 -16.62
C TYR A 58 2.83 -15.07 -16.96
N CYS A 59 2.69 -14.70 -18.22
CA CYS A 59 2.80 -13.33 -18.72
C CYS A 59 1.69 -13.11 -19.77
N SER A 60 1.01 -11.97 -19.75
CA SER A 60 0.03 -11.63 -20.79
C SER A 60 0.13 -10.15 -21.13
N SER A 61 -0.31 -9.74 -22.31
CA SER A 61 -0.34 -8.31 -22.67
C SER A 61 -1.17 -7.51 -21.66
N LEU A 62 -2.27 -8.06 -21.14
CA LEU A 62 -3.06 -7.42 -20.07
C LEU A 62 -2.22 -7.19 -18.82
N LEU A 63 -1.56 -8.23 -18.31
CA LEU A 63 -0.73 -8.13 -17.11
C LEU A 63 0.45 -7.18 -17.31
N VAL A 64 1.10 -7.21 -18.49
CA VAL A 64 2.18 -6.28 -18.82
C VAL A 64 1.68 -4.83 -18.77
N HIS A 65 0.56 -4.50 -19.41
CA HIS A 65 0.04 -3.12 -19.39
C HIS A 65 -0.37 -2.67 -17.99
N ALA A 66 -0.91 -3.56 -17.15
CA ALA A 66 -1.19 -3.26 -15.74
C ALA A 66 0.10 -2.96 -14.95
N VAL A 67 1.15 -3.78 -15.11
CA VAL A 67 2.48 -3.57 -14.50
C VAL A 67 3.09 -2.25 -14.96
N LEU A 68 2.99 -1.93 -16.25
CA LEU A 68 3.51 -0.67 -16.81
C LEU A 68 2.74 0.55 -16.27
N ALA A 69 1.41 0.46 -16.15
CA ALA A 69 0.61 1.52 -15.54
C ALA A 69 1.05 1.80 -14.10
N SER A 70 1.24 0.74 -13.30
CA SER A 70 1.75 0.85 -11.92
C SER A 70 3.17 1.42 -11.87
N ALA A 71 4.07 0.97 -12.74
CA ALA A 71 5.45 1.47 -12.82
C ALA A 71 5.53 2.98 -13.07
N CYS A 72 4.57 3.55 -13.82
CA CYS A 72 4.59 4.96 -14.19
C CYS A 72 4.53 5.92 -13.00
N HIS A 73 3.99 5.50 -11.85
CA HIS A 73 4.02 6.31 -10.62
C HIS A 73 5.45 6.51 -10.08
N GLY A 74 6.29 5.48 -10.19
CA GLY A 74 7.68 5.50 -9.71
C GLY A 74 8.73 5.86 -10.76
N TYR A 75 8.35 6.07 -12.02
CA TYR A 75 9.32 6.23 -13.11
C TYR A 75 9.72 7.70 -13.30
N PRO A 76 10.93 8.15 -12.91
CA PRO A 76 11.23 9.59 -12.84
C PRO A 76 11.21 10.33 -14.19
N SER A 77 11.35 9.61 -15.30
CA SER A 77 11.36 10.20 -16.65
C SER A 77 9.97 10.55 -17.18
N THR A 78 8.89 10.16 -16.50
CA THR A 78 7.54 10.61 -16.85
C THR A 78 7.21 11.89 -16.09
N ASN A 79 6.80 12.92 -16.84
CA ASN A 79 6.27 14.15 -16.25
C ASN A 79 4.81 13.93 -15.80
N HIS A 80 4.37 14.69 -14.81
CA HIS A 80 2.97 14.75 -14.37
C HIS A 80 2.40 13.39 -13.92
N ARG A 81 3.18 12.58 -13.19
CA ARG A 81 2.81 11.20 -12.79
C ARG A 81 1.54 11.10 -11.95
N SER A 82 1.28 12.11 -11.11
CA SER A 82 0.04 12.20 -10.34
C SER A 82 -1.18 12.64 -11.17
N ARG A 83 -1.00 13.12 -12.40
CA ARG A 83 -2.10 13.56 -13.29
C ARG A 83 -2.74 12.37 -14.03
N PHE A 84 -3.34 11.46 -13.28
CA PHE A 84 -3.91 10.20 -13.79
C PHE A 84 -5.02 10.39 -14.84
N TRP A 85 -5.58 11.58 -14.98
CA TRP A 85 -6.62 11.98 -15.93
C TRP A 85 -6.06 12.45 -17.27
N ASN A 86 -4.77 12.79 -17.32
CA ASN A 86 -4.17 13.38 -18.51
C ASN A 86 -3.86 12.28 -19.54
N PRO A 87 -4.53 12.28 -20.72
CA PRO A 87 -4.38 11.22 -21.72
C PRO A 87 -3.01 11.18 -22.39
N GLN A 88 -2.20 12.24 -22.23
CA GLN A 88 -0.84 12.30 -22.76
C GLN A 88 0.18 11.59 -21.86
N THR A 89 -0.19 11.28 -20.61
CA THR A 89 0.71 10.59 -19.70
C THR A 89 0.85 9.11 -20.07
N LEU A 90 2.06 8.57 -19.89
CA LEU A 90 2.31 7.15 -20.13
C LEU A 90 1.44 6.26 -19.25
N GLY A 91 1.28 6.62 -17.97
CA GLY A 91 0.42 5.90 -17.02
C GLY A 91 -1.03 5.79 -17.49
N TYR A 92 -1.61 6.89 -17.97
CA TYR A 92 -2.96 6.88 -18.54
C TYR A 92 -3.08 5.93 -19.73
N ARG A 93 -2.14 6.02 -20.69
CA ARG A 93 -2.16 5.21 -21.90
C ARG A 93 -2.04 3.72 -21.57
N CYS A 94 -1.11 3.35 -20.69
CA CYS A 94 -0.95 1.96 -20.24
C CYS A 94 -2.18 1.46 -19.48
N LEU A 95 -2.75 2.25 -18.57
CA LEU A 95 -3.95 1.87 -17.83
C LEU A 95 -5.16 1.71 -18.76
N THR A 96 -5.33 2.60 -19.72
CA THR A 96 -6.41 2.53 -20.72
C THR A 96 -6.33 1.26 -21.54
N GLU A 97 -5.13 0.89 -22.00
CA GLU A 97 -4.92 -0.35 -22.74
C GLU A 97 -5.12 -1.59 -21.87
N ALA A 98 -4.68 -1.57 -20.60
CA ALA A 98 -4.97 -2.63 -19.65
C ALA A 98 -6.49 -2.81 -19.46
N ARG A 99 -7.26 -1.73 -19.34
CA ARG A 99 -8.72 -1.80 -19.24
C ARG A 99 -9.38 -2.36 -20.50
N ARG A 100 -8.92 -1.92 -21.68
CA ARG A 100 -9.41 -2.44 -22.97
C ARG A 100 -9.16 -3.94 -23.09
N LEU A 101 -7.97 -4.41 -22.70
CA LEU A 101 -7.62 -5.83 -22.70
C LEU A 101 -8.41 -6.63 -21.65
N TRP A 102 -8.64 -6.05 -20.47
CA TRP A 102 -9.50 -6.65 -19.45
C TRP A 102 -10.91 -6.92 -19.97
N GLU A 103 -11.51 -5.95 -20.66
CA GLU A 103 -12.84 -6.08 -21.25
C GLU A 103 -12.92 -7.20 -22.29
N LEU A 104 -11.83 -7.44 -23.04
CA LEU A 104 -11.76 -8.53 -24.02
C LEU A 104 -11.63 -9.93 -23.38
N GLU A 105 -11.11 -10.02 -22.15
CA GLU A 105 -10.95 -11.28 -21.42
C GLU A 105 -12.17 -11.67 -20.57
N ILE A 106 -13.24 -10.85 -20.59
CA ILE A 106 -14.48 -11.16 -19.89
C ILE A 106 -15.02 -12.53 -20.33
N GLY A 107 -15.32 -13.39 -19.34
CA GLY A 107 -15.80 -14.75 -19.56
C GLY A 107 -14.72 -15.79 -19.89
N HIS A 108 -13.47 -15.38 -20.11
CA HIS A 108 -12.33 -16.26 -20.43
C HIS A 108 -11.13 -15.97 -19.53
N ALA A 109 -11.38 -15.70 -18.25
CA ALA A 109 -10.35 -15.30 -17.30
C ALA A 109 -9.31 -16.41 -17.10
N GLN A 110 -8.05 -16.01 -17.11
CA GLN A 110 -6.88 -16.85 -16.83
C GLN A 110 -6.20 -16.39 -15.54
N LEU A 111 -5.16 -17.11 -15.10
CA LEU A 111 -4.39 -16.72 -13.92
C LEU A 111 -3.83 -15.30 -14.05
N THR A 112 -3.29 -14.96 -15.23
CA THR A 112 -2.77 -13.60 -15.53
C THR A 112 -3.85 -12.52 -15.49
N THR A 113 -5.12 -12.86 -15.76
CA THR A 113 -6.25 -11.94 -15.63
C THR A 113 -6.44 -11.57 -14.16
N VAL A 114 -6.47 -12.56 -13.25
CA VAL A 114 -6.57 -12.32 -11.79
C VAL A 114 -5.40 -11.45 -11.31
N GLN A 115 -4.18 -11.78 -11.72
CA GLN A 115 -2.96 -11.03 -11.39
C GLN A 115 -3.03 -9.58 -11.89
N ALA A 116 -3.54 -9.37 -13.11
CA ALA A 116 -3.67 -8.03 -13.67
C ALA A 116 -4.70 -7.19 -12.91
N ALA A 117 -5.84 -7.76 -12.50
CA ALA A 117 -6.82 -7.03 -11.67
C ALA A 117 -6.23 -6.56 -10.34
N ILE A 118 -5.40 -7.39 -9.70
CA ILE A 118 -4.70 -7.00 -8.46
C ILE A 118 -3.85 -5.74 -8.71
N VAL A 119 -3.03 -5.75 -9.77
CA VAL A 119 -2.19 -4.59 -10.10
C VAL A 119 -3.02 -3.38 -10.51
N ILE A 120 -4.07 -3.56 -11.31
CA ILE A 120 -5.00 -2.49 -11.71
C ILE A 120 -5.65 -1.84 -10.47
N SER A 121 -6.05 -2.64 -9.46
CA SER A 121 -6.61 -2.10 -8.23
C SER A 121 -5.64 -1.17 -7.51
N ILE A 122 -4.37 -1.55 -7.41
CA ILE A 122 -3.33 -0.73 -6.75
C ILE A 122 -3.11 0.59 -7.51
N VAL A 123 -3.16 0.56 -8.85
CA VAL A 123 -3.12 1.79 -9.66
C VAL A 123 -4.31 2.69 -9.35
N TYR A 124 -5.51 2.13 -9.20
CA TYR A 124 -6.68 2.91 -8.82
C TYR A 124 -6.61 3.47 -7.40
N ASP A 125 -6.00 2.74 -6.46
CA ASP A 125 -5.72 3.23 -5.11
C ASP A 125 -4.80 4.47 -5.18
N ALA A 126 -3.72 4.40 -5.96
CA ALA A 126 -2.78 5.51 -6.18
C ALA A 126 -3.46 6.76 -6.77
N ASN A 127 -4.50 6.53 -7.57
CA ASN A 127 -5.29 7.57 -8.25
C ASN A 127 -6.45 8.10 -7.39
N GLY A 128 -6.59 7.71 -6.12
CA GLY A 128 -7.72 8.14 -5.28
C GLY A 128 -9.07 7.65 -5.78
N SER A 129 -9.08 6.48 -6.43
CA SER A 129 -10.23 5.89 -7.11
C SER A 129 -10.45 4.43 -6.67
N ASP A 130 -10.16 4.11 -5.40
CA ASP A 130 -10.23 2.75 -4.84
C ASP A 130 -11.60 2.08 -4.99
N LYS A 131 -12.71 2.83 -5.11
CA LYS A 131 -14.01 2.20 -5.40
C LYS A 131 -14.01 1.48 -6.75
N VAL A 132 -13.35 2.07 -7.74
CA VAL A 132 -13.19 1.47 -9.07
C VAL A 132 -12.24 0.27 -8.97
N GLY A 133 -11.11 0.42 -8.28
CA GLY A 133 -10.17 -0.66 -8.02
C GLY A 133 -10.82 -1.89 -7.37
N ARG A 134 -11.66 -1.68 -6.35
CA ARG A 134 -12.42 -2.76 -5.69
C ARG A 134 -13.32 -3.52 -6.65
N SER A 135 -13.88 -2.89 -7.68
CA SER A 135 -14.71 -3.61 -8.67
C SER A 135 -13.89 -4.63 -9.48
N TYR A 136 -12.61 -4.33 -9.76
CA TYR A 136 -11.67 -5.28 -10.37
C TYR A 136 -11.32 -6.40 -9.42
N LEU A 137 -11.10 -6.11 -8.14
CA LEU A 137 -10.83 -7.15 -7.12
C LEU A 137 -12.02 -8.09 -6.93
N THR A 138 -13.25 -7.58 -6.87
CA THR A 138 -14.46 -8.43 -6.80
C THR A 138 -14.55 -9.38 -7.98
N GLN A 139 -14.27 -8.89 -9.19
CA GLN A 139 -14.23 -9.72 -10.40
C GLN A 139 -13.07 -10.72 -10.37
N ALA A 140 -11.90 -10.32 -9.85
CA ALA A 140 -10.75 -11.20 -9.68
C ALA A 140 -11.04 -12.35 -8.71
N VAL A 141 -11.78 -12.09 -7.63
CA VAL A 141 -12.25 -13.12 -6.69
C VAL A 141 -13.20 -14.10 -7.38
N ALA A 142 -14.17 -13.59 -8.15
CA ALA A 142 -15.06 -14.45 -8.93
C ALA A 142 -14.29 -15.33 -9.94
N ALA A 143 -13.33 -14.74 -10.65
CA ALA A 143 -12.44 -15.46 -11.57
C ALA A 143 -11.57 -16.50 -10.85
N ALA A 144 -11.02 -16.16 -9.69
CA ALA A 144 -10.23 -17.07 -8.86
C ALA A 144 -11.05 -18.29 -8.39
N HIS A 145 -12.31 -18.08 -8.01
CA HIS A 145 -13.23 -19.19 -7.71
C HIS A 145 -13.51 -20.06 -8.94
N ALA A 146 -13.80 -19.46 -10.09
CA ALA A 146 -14.03 -20.20 -11.34
C ALA A 146 -12.81 -21.03 -11.76
N LEU A 147 -11.60 -20.50 -11.53
CA LEU A 147 -10.33 -21.20 -11.75
C LEU A 147 -10.02 -22.26 -10.68
N GLN A 148 -10.81 -22.37 -9.62
CA GLN A 148 -10.53 -23.22 -8.45
C GLN A 148 -9.20 -22.88 -7.76
N LEU A 149 -8.83 -21.59 -7.74
CA LEU A 149 -7.54 -21.11 -7.23
C LEU A 149 -7.29 -21.45 -5.75
N PHE A 150 -8.36 -21.57 -4.95
CA PHE A 150 -8.29 -21.81 -3.51
C PHE A 150 -8.41 -23.28 -3.10
N SER A 151 -8.51 -24.19 -4.06
CA SER A 151 -8.66 -25.63 -3.77
C SER A 151 -7.32 -26.26 -3.41
N SER A 152 -7.33 -27.27 -2.54
CA SER A 152 -6.11 -28.04 -2.23
C SER A 152 -5.65 -28.81 -3.46
N GLN A 153 -4.52 -28.40 -4.04
CA GLN A 153 -3.93 -29.13 -5.16
C GLN A 153 -3.42 -30.49 -4.66
N THR A 154 -3.79 -31.55 -5.37
CA THR A 154 -3.51 -32.93 -4.94
C THR A 154 -2.45 -33.64 -5.77
N ASN A 155 -1.92 -33.03 -6.85
CA ASN A 155 -0.72 -33.44 -7.60
C ASN A 155 -0.58 -32.44 -8.77
N GLY A 156 0.51 -31.66 -8.85
CA GLY A 156 0.75 -30.67 -9.91
C GLY A 156 2.24 -30.34 -10.06
N ASP A 157 2.61 -29.70 -11.19
CA ASP A 157 3.96 -29.14 -11.38
C ASP A 157 4.21 -28.04 -10.33
N ASP A 158 5.38 -28.06 -9.71
CA ASP A 158 5.80 -27.08 -8.70
C ASP A 158 5.65 -25.64 -9.23
N ARG A 159 5.87 -25.44 -10.54
CA ARG A 159 5.72 -24.12 -11.18
C ARG A 159 4.29 -23.61 -11.15
N GLU A 160 3.33 -24.44 -11.57
CA GLU A 160 1.91 -24.08 -11.57
C GLU A 160 1.42 -23.85 -10.14
N PHE A 161 1.76 -24.76 -9.22
CA PHE A 161 1.39 -24.66 -7.82
C PHE A 161 1.87 -23.33 -7.20
N ASN A 162 3.14 -22.98 -7.41
CA ASN A 162 3.75 -21.75 -6.89
C ASN A 162 3.10 -20.48 -7.45
N ALA A 163 2.83 -20.45 -8.77
CA ALA A 163 2.18 -19.31 -9.40
C ALA A 163 0.76 -19.07 -8.85
N ARG A 164 0.00 -20.15 -8.67
CA ARG A 164 -1.36 -20.13 -8.12
C ARG A 164 -1.36 -19.71 -6.65
N ALA A 165 -0.47 -20.29 -5.85
CA ALA A 165 -0.27 -19.94 -4.46
C ALA A 165 0.01 -18.45 -4.26
N ILE A 166 0.96 -17.88 -4.99
CA ILE A 166 1.30 -16.45 -4.88
C ILE A 166 0.10 -15.59 -5.26
N THR A 167 -0.57 -15.94 -6.35
CA THR A 167 -1.76 -15.18 -6.81
C THR A 167 -2.88 -15.23 -5.76
N ALA A 168 -3.09 -16.39 -5.14
CA ALA A 168 -4.06 -16.55 -4.06
C ALA A 168 -3.68 -15.66 -2.86
N TRP A 169 -2.44 -15.76 -2.37
CA TRP A 169 -1.96 -14.96 -1.21
C TRP A 169 -1.96 -13.46 -1.48
N ALA A 170 -1.67 -13.05 -2.72
CA ALA A 170 -1.77 -11.67 -3.15
C ALA A 170 -3.22 -11.17 -3.07
N LEU A 171 -4.15 -11.94 -3.61
CA LEU A 171 -5.58 -11.63 -3.58
C LEU A 171 -6.12 -11.63 -2.14
N PHE A 172 -5.70 -12.58 -1.31
CA PHE A 172 -6.00 -12.61 0.12
C PHE A 172 -5.56 -11.33 0.82
N GLY A 173 -4.33 -10.88 0.57
CA GLY A 173 -3.79 -9.70 1.24
C GLY A 173 -4.58 -8.42 0.99
N LEU A 174 -5.36 -8.35 -0.10
CA LEU A 174 -6.18 -7.20 -0.46
C LEU A 174 -7.68 -7.39 -0.20
N GLN A 175 -8.18 -8.63 -0.11
CA GLN A 175 -9.61 -8.95 0.00
C GLN A 175 -9.97 -9.77 1.24
N ALA A 176 -8.98 -10.24 1.99
CA ALA A 176 -9.18 -10.83 3.31
C ALA A 176 -10.00 -12.17 3.27
N ILE A 177 -9.74 -13.01 2.24
CA ILE A 177 -10.22 -14.39 2.01
C ILE A 177 -9.27 -15.50 2.57
N PRO A 178 -9.64 -16.29 3.60
CA PRO A 178 -8.75 -17.25 4.26
C PRO A 178 -8.00 -18.24 3.34
N LEU A 179 -6.70 -18.46 3.59
CA LEU A 179 -5.84 -19.38 2.82
C LEU A 179 -5.08 -20.39 3.68
N PRO A 180 -4.75 -21.59 3.15
CA PRO A 180 -3.90 -22.56 3.83
C PRO A 180 -2.42 -22.11 3.89
N LYS A 181 -1.73 -22.40 5.00
CA LYS A 181 -0.31 -22.08 5.23
C LYS A 181 0.61 -22.75 4.20
N GLN A 182 1.70 -22.09 3.82
CA GLN A 182 2.63 -22.60 2.81
C GLN A 182 4.09 -22.20 3.05
N ASP A 183 5.01 -23.10 2.68
CA ASP A 183 6.46 -22.92 2.73
C ASP A 183 7.10 -22.96 1.32
N GLU A 184 8.06 -22.06 1.09
CA GLU A 184 9.11 -22.11 0.05
C GLU A 184 8.72 -21.98 -1.44
N CYS A 185 7.87 -21.01 -1.83
CA CYS A 185 7.51 -20.79 -3.25
C CYS A 185 7.82 -19.40 -3.84
N TYR A 186 8.52 -18.54 -3.10
CA TYR A 186 8.65 -17.11 -3.44
C TYR A 186 10.01 -16.79 -4.06
N GLY A 187 10.01 -16.09 -5.20
CA GLY A 187 11.24 -15.65 -5.87
C GLY A 187 11.99 -14.57 -5.08
N ASP A 188 13.30 -14.46 -5.30
CA ASP A 188 14.17 -13.52 -4.57
C ASP A 188 14.55 -12.27 -5.39
N PHE A 189 15.00 -11.21 -4.71
CA PHE A 189 15.59 -10.02 -5.32
C PHE A 189 17.09 -9.98 -5.15
N VAL A 190 17.76 -9.62 -6.25
CA VAL A 190 19.18 -9.26 -6.25
C VAL A 190 19.32 -7.76 -6.45
N LEU A 191 19.83 -7.09 -5.43
CA LEU A 191 20.04 -5.64 -5.42
C LEU A 191 21.54 -5.30 -5.51
N ARG A 192 21.86 -4.23 -6.25
CA ARG A 192 23.20 -3.66 -6.28
C ARG A 192 23.17 -2.33 -5.53
N TYR A 193 23.75 -2.30 -4.35
CA TYR A 193 23.81 -1.11 -3.51
C TYR A 193 25.10 -0.33 -3.78
N PRO A 194 25.11 1.01 -3.77
CA PRO A 194 26.32 1.80 -4.02
C PRO A 194 27.51 1.46 -3.11
N SER A 195 27.24 1.07 -1.85
CA SER A 195 28.28 0.68 -0.88
C SER A 195 28.67 -0.80 -0.95
N ALA A 196 27.94 -1.63 -1.69
CA ALA A 196 28.19 -3.07 -1.76
C ALA A 196 29.12 -3.43 -2.93
N LYS A 197 30.18 -4.20 -2.65
CA LYS A 197 31.14 -4.65 -3.69
C LYS A 197 30.55 -5.69 -4.66
N VAL A 198 29.52 -6.40 -4.24
CA VAL A 198 28.83 -7.44 -5.01
C VAL A 198 27.30 -7.29 -4.86
N PRO A 199 26.50 -7.74 -5.84
CA PRO A 199 25.04 -7.79 -5.68
C PRO A 199 24.65 -8.65 -4.47
N VAL A 200 23.63 -8.22 -3.74
CA VAL A 200 23.16 -8.83 -2.50
C VAL A 200 21.76 -9.42 -2.72
N SER A 201 21.60 -10.69 -2.34
CA SER A 201 20.30 -11.37 -2.23
C SER A 201 19.60 -10.90 -0.96
N VAL A 202 18.29 -10.62 -1.04
CA VAL A 202 17.52 -10.05 0.08
C VAL A 202 16.60 -11.06 0.77
N ASN A 203 16.64 -12.33 0.35
CA ASN A 203 15.78 -13.41 0.84
C ASN A 203 14.30 -13.00 0.96
N TYR A 204 13.74 -12.46 -0.12
CA TYR A 204 12.39 -11.89 -0.13
C TYR A 204 11.29 -12.88 0.27
N ALA A 205 11.53 -14.19 0.08
CA ALA A 205 10.60 -15.23 0.45
C ALA A 205 10.18 -15.18 1.93
N ASN A 206 11.13 -14.93 2.83
CA ASN A 206 10.85 -14.77 4.26
C ASN A 206 9.94 -13.56 4.51
N THR A 207 10.24 -12.42 3.88
CA THR A 207 9.42 -11.21 3.98
C THR A 207 7.98 -11.49 3.57
N PHE A 208 7.78 -12.13 2.42
CA PHE A 208 6.43 -12.38 1.93
C PHE A 208 5.66 -13.36 2.83
N ARG A 209 6.30 -14.43 3.32
CA ARG A 209 5.70 -15.36 4.29
C ARG A 209 5.26 -14.62 5.54
N THR A 210 6.17 -13.85 6.14
CA THR A 210 5.91 -13.08 7.37
C THR A 210 4.80 -12.05 7.18
N LEU A 211 4.77 -11.34 6.03
CA LEU A 211 3.67 -10.43 5.67
C LEU A 211 2.33 -11.17 5.53
N SER A 212 2.34 -12.37 4.94
CA SER A 212 1.15 -13.19 4.74
C SER A 212 0.56 -13.67 6.06
N GLU A 213 1.40 -14.11 6.99
CA GLU A 213 1.00 -14.49 8.36
C GLU A 213 0.41 -13.31 9.13
N PHE A 214 1.03 -12.12 9.02
CA PHE A 214 0.48 -10.90 9.60
C PHE A 214 -0.91 -10.56 9.03
N ARG A 215 -1.08 -10.70 7.71
CA ARG A 215 -2.36 -10.43 7.02
C ARG A 215 -3.48 -11.37 7.46
N ILE A 216 -3.17 -12.58 7.91
CA ILE A 216 -4.17 -13.47 8.56
C ILE A 216 -4.72 -12.82 9.82
N ILE A 217 -3.85 -12.32 10.70
CA ILE A 217 -4.27 -11.66 11.93
C ILE A 217 -5.06 -10.39 11.62
N LEU A 218 -4.57 -9.58 10.67
CA LEU A 218 -5.27 -8.36 10.22
C LEU A 218 -6.66 -8.67 9.66
N ASN A 219 -6.81 -9.74 8.89
CA ASN A 219 -8.10 -10.17 8.35
C ASN A 219 -9.05 -10.62 9.47
N ASP A 220 -8.58 -11.41 10.44
CA ASP A 220 -9.40 -11.82 11.57
C ASP A 220 -9.89 -10.59 12.37
N VAL A 221 -9.03 -9.58 12.56
CA VAL A 221 -9.41 -8.30 13.17
C VAL A 221 -10.51 -7.65 12.32
N ALA A 222 -10.30 -7.50 11.02
CA ALA A 222 -11.27 -6.88 10.12
C ALA A 222 -12.63 -7.62 10.13
N ALA A 223 -12.61 -8.95 10.14
CA ALA A 223 -13.83 -9.76 10.21
C ALA A 223 -14.59 -9.55 11.53
N VAL A 224 -13.90 -9.31 12.64
CA VAL A 224 -14.55 -9.00 13.92
C VAL A 224 -15.19 -7.62 13.92
N PHE A 225 -14.51 -6.60 13.40
CA PHE A 225 -14.95 -5.21 13.53
C PHE A 225 -15.84 -4.72 12.38
N PHE A 226 -15.74 -5.31 11.19
CA PHE A 226 -16.44 -4.84 9.99
C PHE A 226 -17.42 -5.86 9.40
N SER A 227 -17.71 -6.96 10.10
CA SER A 227 -18.82 -7.84 9.71
C SER A 227 -20.15 -7.37 10.29
N ASP A 228 -21.27 -7.74 9.65
CA ASP A 228 -22.63 -7.42 10.11
C ASP A 228 -23.02 -8.08 11.45
N LEU A 229 -22.12 -8.86 12.06
CA LEU A 229 -22.32 -9.53 13.32
C LEU A 229 -22.12 -8.56 14.48
N ARG A 230 -23.20 -8.21 15.19
CA ARG A 230 -23.14 -7.38 16.40
C ARG A 230 -22.37 -8.09 17.50
N ASN A 231 -21.22 -7.56 17.87
CA ASN A 231 -20.47 -7.99 19.05
C ASN A 231 -20.95 -7.21 20.29
N THR A 232 -21.08 -7.90 21.42
CA THR A 232 -21.26 -7.22 22.72
C THR A 232 -19.96 -6.55 23.15
N PRO A 233 -19.99 -5.41 23.87
CA PRO A 233 -18.79 -4.71 24.32
C PRO A 233 -17.76 -5.59 25.04
N ASP A 234 -18.20 -6.47 25.96
CA ASP A 234 -17.31 -7.37 26.70
C ASP A 234 -16.59 -8.37 25.77
N ALA A 235 -17.32 -8.94 24.81
CA ALA A 235 -16.74 -9.82 23.79
C ALA A 235 -15.73 -9.08 22.89
N THR A 236 -15.96 -7.80 22.61
CA THR A 236 -15.01 -6.96 21.85
C THR A 236 -13.70 -6.76 22.64
N VAL A 237 -13.79 -6.47 23.95
CA VAL A 237 -12.61 -6.32 24.82
C VAL A 237 -11.77 -7.60 24.86
N ASP A 238 -12.40 -8.75 25.06
CA ASP A 238 -11.68 -10.04 25.11
C ASP A 238 -11.04 -10.39 23.77
N ARG A 239 -11.74 -10.10 22.65
CA ARG A 239 -11.18 -10.27 21.30
C ARG A 239 -9.97 -9.37 21.07
N ILE A 240 -10.02 -8.10 21.46
CA ILE A 240 -8.88 -7.18 21.32
C ILE A 240 -7.66 -7.70 22.09
N LYS A 241 -7.85 -8.12 23.34
CA LYS A 241 -6.75 -8.71 24.14
C LYS A 241 -6.17 -9.94 23.44
N GLY A 242 -7.03 -10.81 22.93
CA GLY A 242 -6.62 -11.98 22.14
C GLY A 242 -5.79 -11.61 20.90
N PHE A 243 -6.21 -10.59 20.15
CA PHE A 243 -5.45 -10.10 19.01
C PHE A 243 -4.10 -9.50 19.40
N CYS A 244 -4.03 -8.70 20.47
CA CYS A 244 -2.75 -8.16 20.96
C CYS A 244 -1.77 -9.28 21.35
N ILE A 245 -2.25 -10.35 22.00
CA ILE A 245 -1.41 -11.51 22.35
C ILE A 245 -0.92 -12.23 21.07
N ARG A 246 -1.79 -12.46 20.10
CA ARG A 246 -1.43 -13.08 18.81
C ARG A 246 -0.39 -12.24 18.04
N LEU A 247 -0.56 -10.92 18.04
CA LEU A 247 0.37 -9.98 17.40
C LEU A 247 1.74 -9.96 18.09
N ASP A 248 1.78 -9.89 19.42
CA ASP A 248 3.03 -9.96 20.18
C ASP A 248 3.76 -11.30 19.95
N SER A 249 3.03 -12.41 19.94
CA SER A 249 3.58 -13.73 19.60
C SER A 249 4.18 -13.74 18.19
N TRP A 250 3.45 -13.23 17.19
CA TRP A 250 3.93 -13.16 15.81
C TRP A 250 5.19 -12.28 15.70
N TYR A 251 5.22 -11.13 16.39
CA TYR A 251 6.34 -10.20 16.36
C TYR A 251 7.61 -10.77 17.01
N ARG A 252 7.46 -11.59 18.05
CA ARG A 252 8.59 -12.28 18.70
C ARG A 252 9.18 -13.41 17.87
N THR A 253 8.42 -13.95 16.93
CA THR A 253 8.84 -15.05 16.04
C THR A 253 9.33 -14.56 14.68
N LEU A 254 9.59 -13.27 14.52
CA LEU A 254 10.14 -12.73 13.27
C LEU A 254 11.47 -13.41 12.92
N PRO A 255 11.69 -13.77 11.63
CA PRO A 255 12.98 -14.25 11.14
C PRO A 255 14.13 -13.27 11.47
N PRO A 256 15.38 -13.75 11.65
CA PRO A 256 16.52 -12.89 11.99
C PRO A 256 16.73 -11.68 11.07
N ASP A 257 16.48 -11.86 9.76
CA ASP A 257 16.60 -10.82 8.73
C ASP A 257 15.49 -9.76 8.77
N LEU A 258 14.43 -10.00 9.54
CA LEU A 258 13.30 -9.10 9.78
C LEU A 258 13.26 -8.58 11.22
N GLU A 259 14.27 -8.88 12.04
CA GLU A 259 14.36 -8.29 13.37
C GLU A 259 14.67 -6.79 13.28
N ALA A 260 14.09 -6.00 14.19
CA ALA A 260 14.18 -4.54 14.16
C ALA A 260 15.61 -3.96 14.14
N ARG A 261 16.62 -4.74 14.56
CA ARG A 261 18.04 -4.35 14.52
C ARG A 261 18.71 -4.59 13.16
N GLU A 262 18.17 -5.49 12.34
CA GLU A 262 18.73 -5.90 11.04
C GLU A 262 18.04 -5.23 9.85
N ILE A 263 16.82 -4.70 10.04
CA ILE A 263 16.04 -4.10 8.95
C ILE A 263 16.75 -2.88 8.33
N SER A 264 16.72 -2.82 7.00
CA SER A 264 17.30 -1.71 6.24
C SER A 264 16.47 -1.32 5.02
N PHE A 265 15.70 -2.25 4.46
CA PHE A 265 14.94 -2.03 3.23
C PHE A 265 13.56 -1.40 3.50
N PRO A 266 12.99 -0.66 2.51
CA PRO A 266 11.68 -0.02 2.66
C PRO A 266 10.57 -0.99 3.08
N TRP A 267 10.46 -2.16 2.44
CA TRP A 267 9.41 -3.14 2.77
C TRP A 267 9.55 -3.74 4.18
N GLN A 268 10.78 -3.87 4.69
CA GLN A 268 11.01 -4.32 6.06
C GLN A 268 10.54 -3.25 7.06
N LEU A 269 10.89 -1.98 6.84
CA LEU A 269 10.37 -0.88 7.66
C LEU A 269 8.84 -0.81 7.61
N LYS A 270 8.24 -0.98 6.42
CA LYS A 270 6.79 -1.03 6.23
C LYS A 270 6.11 -2.16 7.00
N LEU A 271 6.73 -3.34 7.10
CA LEU A 271 6.24 -4.45 7.92
C LEU A 271 6.06 -4.01 9.39
N HIS A 272 7.08 -3.39 9.97
CA HIS A 272 7.02 -2.91 11.36
C HIS A 272 6.02 -1.75 11.52
N MET A 273 5.96 -0.83 10.55
CA MET A 273 4.94 0.23 10.56
C MET A 273 3.54 -0.37 10.57
N HIS A 274 3.27 -1.36 9.72
CA HIS A 274 1.96 -2.01 9.67
C HIS A 274 1.59 -2.68 10.99
N TYR A 275 2.55 -3.36 11.63
CA TYR A 275 2.38 -3.94 12.96
C TYR A 275 1.99 -2.90 14.00
N TYR A 276 2.78 -1.81 14.13
CA TYR A 276 2.47 -0.78 15.12
C TYR A 276 1.18 -0.04 14.81
N ASN A 277 0.81 0.11 13.53
CA ASN A 277 -0.46 0.72 13.13
C ASN A 277 -1.63 -0.06 13.74
N LEU A 278 -1.63 -1.37 13.52
CA LEU A 278 -2.68 -2.27 14.01
C LEU A 278 -2.71 -2.33 15.54
N ILE A 279 -1.55 -2.39 16.20
CA ILE A 279 -1.46 -2.33 17.67
C ILE A 279 -2.06 -1.03 18.20
N ILE A 280 -1.74 0.12 17.61
CA ILE A 280 -2.29 1.41 18.05
C ILE A 280 -3.81 1.42 17.88
N TYR A 281 -4.34 1.00 16.72
CA TYR A 281 -5.79 0.93 16.50
C TYR A 281 -6.52 0.03 17.50
N LEU A 282 -5.97 -1.15 17.78
CA LEU A 282 -6.53 -2.09 18.76
C LEU A 282 -6.52 -1.50 20.18
N LEU A 283 -5.41 -0.89 20.60
CA LEU A 283 -5.27 -0.33 21.94
C LEU A 283 -6.10 0.94 22.13
N GLU A 284 -6.23 1.81 21.13
CA GLU A 284 -7.15 2.96 21.21
C GLU A 284 -8.60 2.49 21.27
N THR A 285 -8.97 1.50 20.46
CA THR A 285 -10.31 0.89 20.53
C THR A 285 -10.58 0.30 21.91
N LEU A 286 -9.59 -0.38 22.51
CA LEU A 286 -9.71 -0.93 23.86
C LEU A 286 -9.94 0.18 24.91
N ARG A 287 -9.23 1.30 24.80
CA ARG A 287 -9.40 2.45 25.71
C ARG A 287 -10.78 3.09 25.57
N MET A 288 -11.31 3.17 24.35
CA MET A 288 -12.62 3.77 24.09
C MET A 288 -13.79 2.85 24.48
N THR A 289 -13.58 1.54 24.49
CA THR A 289 -14.62 0.54 24.79
C THR A 289 -14.60 0.03 26.25
N SER A 290 -13.54 0.30 27.01
CA SER A 290 -13.36 -0.22 28.37
C SER A 290 -12.86 0.84 29.35
N THR A 291 -13.71 1.25 30.30
CA THR A 291 -13.34 2.21 31.36
C THR A 291 -12.14 1.74 32.19
N PRO A 292 -12.00 0.45 32.57
CA PRO A 292 -10.79 -0.03 33.23
C PRO A 292 -9.53 0.14 32.37
N ALA A 293 -9.60 -0.17 31.07
CA ALA A 293 -8.44 -0.05 30.18
C ALA A 293 -8.06 1.41 29.89
N LEU A 294 -9.03 2.33 29.97
CA LEU A 294 -8.79 3.77 29.82
C LEU A 294 -7.81 4.29 30.88
N VAL A 295 -7.89 3.78 32.12
CA VAL A 295 -7.06 4.20 33.26
C VAL A 295 -5.89 3.25 33.55
N ASP A 296 -5.79 2.13 32.84
CA ASP A 296 -4.72 1.14 33.02
C ASP A 296 -3.38 1.69 32.52
N GLU A 297 -2.45 1.93 33.46
CA GLU A 297 -1.12 2.47 33.15
C GLU A 297 -0.31 1.57 32.21
N SER A 298 -0.51 0.26 32.25
CA SER A 298 0.20 -0.68 31.38
C SER A 298 -0.28 -0.56 29.93
N VAL A 299 -1.59 -0.48 29.71
CA VAL A 299 -2.19 -0.28 28.38
C VAL A 299 -1.74 1.06 27.81
N GLN A 300 -1.81 2.13 28.61
CA GLN A 300 -1.36 3.44 28.18
C GLN A 300 0.14 3.47 27.86
N LYS A 301 0.98 2.78 28.65
CA LYS A 301 2.42 2.68 28.38
C LYS A 301 2.68 1.98 27.05
N VAL A 302 2.07 0.82 26.80
CA VAL A 302 2.26 0.08 25.54
C VAL A 302 1.79 0.90 24.35
N LEU A 303 0.66 1.61 24.48
CA LEU A 303 0.16 2.50 23.44
C LEU A 303 1.12 3.67 23.16
N ARG A 304 1.64 4.34 24.21
CA ARG A 304 2.66 5.39 24.06
C ARG A 304 3.92 4.86 23.38
N ASP A 305 4.42 3.71 23.82
CA ASP A 305 5.59 3.07 23.24
C ASP A 305 5.37 2.74 21.76
N ALA A 306 4.20 2.20 21.39
CA ALA A 306 3.86 1.91 20.00
C ALA A 306 3.83 3.17 19.11
N LYS A 307 3.25 4.29 19.61
CA LYS A 307 3.26 5.58 18.90
C LYS A 307 4.68 6.11 18.68
N ILE A 308 5.53 6.05 19.71
CA ILE A 308 6.95 6.44 19.61
C ILE A 308 7.67 5.56 18.58
N LYS A 309 7.43 4.25 18.57
CA LYS A 309 8.04 3.34 17.59
C LYS A 309 7.58 3.64 16.17
N MET A 310 6.30 3.94 15.97
CA MET A 310 5.80 4.35 14.65
C MET A 310 6.49 5.64 14.17
N GLU A 311 6.57 6.68 15.00
CA GLU A 311 7.27 7.92 14.64
C GLU A 311 8.75 7.68 14.34
N THR A 312 9.40 6.85 15.14
CA THR A 312 10.80 6.45 14.94
C THR A 312 10.98 5.77 13.58
N LEU A 313 10.08 4.85 13.21
CA LEU A 313 10.13 4.15 11.93
C LEU A 313 9.95 5.10 10.75
N ILE A 314 9.03 6.07 10.81
CA ILE A 314 8.85 7.08 9.76
C ILE A 314 10.12 7.92 9.59
N ARG A 315 10.72 8.36 10.70
CA ARG A 315 11.98 9.12 10.67
C ARG A 315 13.14 8.29 10.11
N LEU A 316 13.24 7.02 10.49
CA LEU A 316 14.24 6.10 9.94
C LEU A 316 14.04 5.85 8.45
N TYR A 317 12.79 5.73 7.99
CA TYR A 317 12.45 5.61 6.58
C TYR A 317 12.93 6.83 5.81
N TYR A 318 12.57 8.04 6.26
CA TYR A 318 13.00 9.28 5.64
C TYR A 318 14.53 9.40 5.58
N LEU A 319 15.23 9.14 6.70
CA LEU A 319 16.69 9.28 6.77
C LEU A 319 17.43 8.31 5.84
N ARG A 320 16.84 7.14 5.53
CA ARG A 320 17.49 6.11 4.71
C ARG A 320 17.09 6.17 3.24
N HIS A 321 15.82 6.49 2.96
CA HIS A 321 15.21 6.31 1.65
C HIS A 321 14.59 7.59 1.08
N GLY A 322 14.48 8.65 1.88
CA GLY A 322 13.74 9.86 1.52
C GLY A 322 12.23 9.59 1.34
N PHE A 323 11.53 10.54 0.74
CA PHE A 323 10.12 10.39 0.34
C PHE A 323 9.90 10.73 -1.13
N GLU A 324 10.95 11.01 -1.89
CA GLU A 324 10.87 11.39 -3.30
C GLU A 324 10.57 10.19 -4.20
N SER A 325 11.04 8.99 -3.80
CA SER A 325 10.73 7.73 -4.49
C SER A 325 9.31 7.29 -4.16
N TYR A 326 8.54 6.94 -5.19
CA TYR A 326 7.15 6.50 -5.04
C TYR A 326 7.02 5.28 -4.12
N ASP A 327 6.13 5.38 -3.13
CA ASP A 327 5.69 4.28 -2.29
C ASP A 327 4.26 4.56 -1.82
N ILE A 328 3.25 3.92 -2.42
CA ILE A 328 1.86 4.19 -2.03
C ILE A 328 1.59 3.85 -0.57
N PHE A 329 2.23 2.81 -0.03
CA PHE A 329 1.97 2.37 1.33
C PHE A 329 2.37 3.43 2.35
N ILE A 330 3.48 4.17 2.14
CA ILE A 330 3.96 5.18 3.10
C ILE A 330 2.93 6.30 3.32
N THR A 331 2.03 6.54 2.36
CA THR A 331 0.94 7.51 2.49
C THR A 331 0.04 7.20 3.69
N ASN A 332 -0.19 5.92 3.99
CA ASN A 332 -1.04 5.51 5.12
C ASN A 332 -0.47 5.86 6.51
N PRO A 333 0.76 5.42 6.90
CA PRO A 333 1.35 5.79 8.18
C PRO A 333 1.65 7.30 8.28
N LEU A 334 1.97 7.96 7.16
CA LEU A 334 2.10 9.43 7.12
C LEU A 334 0.77 10.10 7.46
N ALA A 335 -0.33 9.73 6.79
CA ALA A 335 -1.67 10.24 7.11
C ALA A 335 -2.00 10.01 8.59
N PHE A 336 -1.82 8.76 9.06
CA PHE A 336 -2.15 8.35 10.41
C PHE A 336 -1.47 9.20 11.49
N ILE A 337 -0.14 9.32 11.45
CA ILE A 337 0.59 10.14 12.42
C ILE A 337 0.31 11.63 12.20
N GLY A 338 0.22 12.06 10.94
CA GLY A 338 -0.04 13.46 10.58
C GLY A 338 -1.27 14.00 11.27
N PHE A 339 -2.42 13.34 11.06
CA PHE A 339 -3.68 13.76 11.67
C PHE A 339 -3.67 13.64 13.19
N MET A 340 -3.12 12.55 13.73
CA MET A 340 -2.99 12.36 15.17
C MET A 340 -2.20 13.50 15.84
N GLN A 341 -1.10 13.94 15.23
CA GLN A 341 -0.29 15.02 15.78
C GLN A 341 -0.90 16.40 15.52
N ALA A 342 -1.47 16.62 14.33
CA ALA A 342 -2.12 17.88 13.95
C ALA A 342 -3.22 18.29 14.94
N LYS A 343 -4.06 17.33 15.38
CA LYS A 343 -5.14 17.57 16.36
C LYS A 343 -4.67 18.07 17.72
N THR A 344 -3.42 17.81 18.10
CA THR A 344 -2.90 18.19 19.41
C THR A 344 -1.94 19.39 19.36
N LEU A 345 -1.65 19.95 18.17
CA LEU A 345 -0.67 21.03 18.00
C LEU A 345 -0.95 22.26 18.86
N ASN A 346 -2.22 22.56 19.15
CA ASN A 346 -2.60 23.78 19.88
C ASN A 346 -2.85 23.52 21.37
N ASP A 347 -2.74 22.26 21.81
CA ASP A 347 -2.73 21.94 23.23
C ASP A 347 -1.35 22.28 23.83
N SER A 348 -1.20 23.56 24.16
CA SER A 348 0.00 24.15 24.76
C SER A 348 0.30 23.62 26.17
N ALA A 349 -0.67 22.99 26.84
CA ALA A 349 -0.49 22.35 28.13
C ALA A 349 0.18 20.99 28.01
N MET A 350 0.13 20.35 26.84
CA MET A 350 0.82 19.08 26.57
C MET A 350 2.32 19.29 26.30
N GLU A 351 3.15 18.55 27.03
CA GLU A 351 4.59 18.50 26.77
C GLU A 351 4.92 18.03 25.33
N GLY A 352 6.08 18.42 24.82
CA GLY A 352 6.59 17.93 23.53
C GLY A 352 6.03 18.64 22.29
N LEU A 353 5.53 19.88 22.41
CA LEU A 353 5.03 20.68 21.27
C LEU A 353 5.99 20.71 20.07
N GLU A 354 7.28 20.97 20.31
CA GLU A 354 8.29 21.01 19.23
C GLU A 354 8.48 19.65 18.55
N SER A 355 8.39 18.55 19.30
CA SER A 355 8.43 17.19 18.72
C SER A 355 7.24 16.96 17.79
N ARG A 356 6.04 17.38 18.22
CA ARG A 356 4.80 17.26 17.44
C ARG A 356 4.86 18.11 16.16
N ARG A 357 5.30 19.37 16.28
CA ARG A 357 5.56 20.26 15.13
C ARG A 357 6.55 19.63 14.15
N SER A 358 7.67 19.12 14.64
CA SER A 358 8.66 18.42 13.80
C SER A 358 8.06 17.22 13.08
N THR A 359 7.23 16.43 13.76
CA THR A 359 6.58 15.27 13.15
C THR A 359 5.57 15.69 12.07
N VAL A 360 4.77 16.74 12.32
CA VAL A 360 3.83 17.28 11.31
C VAL A 360 4.57 17.83 10.09
N VAL A 361 5.67 18.56 10.28
CA VAL A 361 6.51 19.07 9.18
C VAL A 361 7.08 17.91 8.36
N LEU A 362 7.58 16.85 9.01
CA LEU A 362 8.10 15.68 8.32
C LEU A 362 7.01 14.95 7.52
N VAL A 363 5.83 14.79 8.11
CA VAL A 363 4.69 14.16 7.44
C VAL A 363 4.24 14.98 6.24
N ALA A 364 4.10 16.29 6.41
CA ALA A 364 3.75 17.22 5.35
C ALA A 364 4.75 17.13 4.18
N LYS A 365 6.06 17.11 4.46
CA LYS A 365 7.09 16.90 3.44
C LYS A 365 6.88 15.57 2.73
N GLY A 366 6.68 14.48 3.47
CA GLY A 366 6.50 13.15 2.88
C GLY A 366 5.28 13.06 1.97
N LEU A 367 4.13 13.58 2.41
CA LEU A 367 2.92 13.63 1.58
C LEU A 367 3.11 14.54 0.36
N ARG A 368 3.84 15.64 0.52
CA ARG A 368 4.17 16.55 -0.58
C ARG A 368 5.06 15.89 -1.63
N ASP A 369 6.12 15.21 -1.22
CA ASP A 369 7.01 14.50 -2.14
C ASP A 369 6.24 13.37 -2.88
N GLN A 370 5.42 12.60 -2.16
CA GLN A 370 4.57 11.56 -2.77
C GLN A 370 3.48 12.13 -3.69
N SER A 371 3.00 13.36 -3.46
CA SER A 371 1.99 14.02 -4.30
C SER A 371 2.46 14.25 -5.74
N GLN A 372 3.78 14.25 -5.97
CA GLN A 372 4.37 14.33 -7.30
C GLN A 372 4.30 12.99 -8.05
N ASN A 373 4.12 11.89 -7.32
CA ASN A 373 4.09 10.52 -7.83
C ASN A 373 2.66 9.96 -7.96
N CYS A 374 1.79 10.22 -6.98
CA CYS A 374 0.42 9.72 -6.96
C CYS A 374 -0.58 10.78 -6.45
N TYR A 375 -1.80 10.72 -6.96
CA TYR A 375 -2.84 11.69 -6.63
C TYR A 375 -3.38 11.50 -5.21
N LEU A 376 -3.41 10.26 -4.71
CA LEU A 376 -3.85 9.94 -3.36
C LEU A 376 -3.09 10.77 -2.30
N ALA A 377 -1.76 10.85 -2.40
CA ALA A 377 -0.95 11.62 -1.47
C ALA A 377 -1.24 13.12 -1.54
N ARG A 378 -1.58 13.65 -2.73
CA ARG A 378 -2.01 15.05 -2.90
C ARG A 378 -3.31 15.34 -2.15
N LEU A 379 -4.29 14.45 -2.26
CA LEU A 379 -5.57 14.57 -1.54
C LEU A 379 -5.35 14.56 -0.02
N VAL A 380 -4.54 13.61 0.47
CA VAL A 380 -4.24 13.51 1.91
C VAL A 380 -3.49 14.75 2.41
N PHE A 381 -2.50 15.24 1.66
CA PHE A 381 -1.76 16.46 2.01
C PHE A 381 -2.69 17.66 2.18
N ARG A 382 -3.62 17.85 1.24
CA ARG A 382 -4.60 18.94 1.30
C ARG A 382 -5.51 18.81 2.52
N ILE A 383 -6.05 17.63 2.79
CA ILE A 383 -6.95 17.42 3.93
C ILE A 383 -6.18 17.64 5.25
N LEU A 384 -4.93 17.20 5.33
CA LEU A 384 -4.08 17.46 6.49
C LEU A 384 -3.90 18.97 6.70
N LYS A 385 -3.58 19.73 5.65
CA LYS A 385 -3.44 21.19 5.70
C LYS A 385 -4.71 21.88 6.20
N VAL A 386 -5.88 21.49 5.71
CA VAL A 386 -7.17 22.07 6.15
C VAL A 386 -7.50 21.67 7.59
N SER A 387 -7.12 20.47 8.03
CA SER A 387 -7.32 20.03 9.41
C SER A 387 -6.45 20.76 10.43
N MET A 388 -5.38 21.44 9.98
CA MET A 388 -4.54 22.27 10.82
C MET A 388 -5.15 23.66 11.00
N GLU A 389 -5.16 24.16 12.23
CA GLU A 389 -5.54 25.55 12.51
C GLU A 389 -4.64 26.55 11.77
N SER A 390 -5.21 27.70 11.41
CA SER A 390 -4.51 28.76 10.65
C SER A 390 -3.21 29.21 11.33
N GLU A 391 -3.18 29.22 12.66
CA GLU A 391 -1.98 29.56 13.44
C GLU A 391 -0.84 28.56 13.26
N SER A 392 -1.10 27.34 12.79
CA SER A 392 -0.09 26.31 12.52
C SER A 392 0.36 26.26 11.06
N HIS A 393 -0.26 27.04 10.15
CA HIS A 393 0.06 27.01 8.71
C HIS A 393 1.48 27.49 8.40
N PHE A 394 2.11 28.29 9.27
CA PHE A 394 3.50 28.72 9.11
C PHE A 394 4.48 27.54 9.02
N LEU A 395 4.14 26.40 9.61
CA LEU A 395 4.95 25.17 9.57
C LEU A 395 5.11 24.62 8.15
N LEU A 396 4.16 24.93 7.26
CA LEU A 396 4.11 24.39 5.91
C LEU A 396 4.68 25.35 4.85
N LYS A 397 5.10 26.55 5.26
CA LYS A 397 5.46 27.63 4.34
C LYS A 397 6.58 27.27 3.36
N GLU A 398 7.50 26.39 3.74
CA GLU A 398 8.61 25.95 2.86
C GLU A 398 8.27 24.68 2.06
N ILE A 399 7.15 24.02 2.38
CA ILE A 399 6.71 22.75 1.75
C ILE A 399 5.67 23.04 0.66
N ASP A 400 4.80 24.02 0.91
CA ASP A 400 3.64 24.36 0.09
C ASP A 400 3.95 25.53 -0.87
N ASN A 401 4.88 25.30 -1.80
CA ASN A 401 5.42 26.36 -2.67
C ASN A 401 4.88 26.36 -4.11
N GLU A 402 4.00 25.42 -4.50
CA GLU A 402 3.43 25.41 -5.86
C GLU A 402 2.02 26.01 -5.83
N GLU A 403 1.78 27.03 -6.64
CA GLU A 403 0.43 27.51 -6.94
C GLU A 403 -0.30 26.42 -7.74
N GLU A 404 -1.38 25.88 -7.19
CA GLU A 404 -2.24 24.93 -7.90
C GLU A 404 -3.09 25.67 -8.93
N ASP A 405 -3.13 25.17 -10.16
CA ASP A 405 -4.08 25.64 -11.18
C ASP A 405 -5.51 25.34 -10.72
N GLY A 406 -6.25 26.40 -10.39
CA GLY A 406 -7.60 26.32 -9.82
C GLY A 406 -8.66 25.72 -10.74
N GLU A 407 -8.40 25.60 -12.04
CA GLU A 407 -9.30 24.94 -13.00
C GLU A 407 -9.03 23.43 -13.07
N GLU A 408 -7.76 23.02 -13.15
CA GLU A 408 -7.37 21.61 -13.02
C GLU A 408 -7.86 21.05 -11.67
N GLN A 409 -7.70 21.80 -10.57
CA GLN A 409 -8.10 21.35 -9.24
C GLN A 409 -9.60 21.00 -9.15
N ARG A 410 -10.49 21.84 -9.69
CA ARG A 410 -11.95 21.64 -9.62
C ARG A 410 -12.42 20.41 -10.39
N VAL A 411 -11.96 20.26 -11.64
CA VAL A 411 -12.27 19.10 -12.49
C VAL A 411 -11.77 17.81 -11.81
N MET A 412 -10.69 17.90 -11.04
CA MET A 412 -10.07 16.75 -10.41
C MET A 412 -10.72 16.28 -9.12
N GLU A 413 -11.25 17.20 -8.33
CA GLU A 413 -12.01 16.85 -7.14
C GLU A 413 -13.36 16.20 -7.48
N GLU A 414 -13.91 16.44 -8.67
CA GLU A 414 -15.12 15.76 -9.16
C GLU A 414 -14.86 14.29 -9.56
N GLN A 415 -13.61 13.93 -9.82
CA GLN A 415 -13.21 12.57 -10.21
C GLN A 415 -12.79 11.69 -9.03
N VAL A 416 -12.73 12.24 -7.80
CA VAL A 416 -12.40 11.45 -6.60
C VAL A 416 -13.50 10.42 -6.35
N ASN A 417 -13.11 9.14 -6.37
CA ASN A 417 -14.02 8.03 -6.11
C ASN A 417 -13.39 7.09 -5.09
N SER A 418 -13.30 7.58 -3.85
CA SER A 418 -12.56 6.93 -2.78
C SER A 418 -13.41 6.69 -1.54
N SER A 419 -13.40 5.45 -1.05
CA SER A 419 -13.98 5.07 0.24
C SER A 419 -12.95 4.94 1.35
N TRP A 420 -11.67 5.23 1.10
CA TRP A 420 -10.65 5.08 2.12
C TRP A 420 -10.90 6.06 3.28
N PRO A 421 -11.17 5.56 4.50
CA PRO A 421 -11.29 6.43 5.64
C PRO A 421 -9.91 6.88 6.10
N ILE A 422 -9.77 8.19 6.34
CA ILE A 422 -8.58 8.80 6.91
C ILE A 422 -8.94 9.54 8.20
N ASP A 423 -7.95 9.86 9.04
CA ASP A 423 -8.18 10.51 10.33
C ASP A 423 -9.14 9.70 11.25
N LEU A 424 -8.94 8.38 11.29
CA LEU A 424 -9.62 7.49 12.24
C LEU A 424 -8.85 7.45 13.55
N GLU A 425 -9.54 7.76 14.65
CA GLU A 425 -8.95 7.73 15.99
C GLU A 425 -8.89 6.30 16.56
N TRP A 426 -9.84 5.45 16.18
CA TRP A 426 -9.97 4.05 16.58
C TRP A 426 -10.94 3.31 15.63
N ILE A 427 -11.14 2.00 15.83
CA ILE A 427 -11.74 1.12 14.80
C ILE A 427 -13.25 1.34 14.57
N ASP A 428 -14.06 1.56 15.61
CA ASP A 428 -15.53 1.72 15.43
C ASP A 428 -15.99 3.17 15.24
N VAL A 429 -15.08 4.08 14.88
CA VAL A 429 -15.48 5.41 14.40
C VAL A 429 -16.24 5.25 13.10
N ASP A 430 -17.42 5.86 12.99
CA ASP A 430 -18.21 5.88 11.73
C ASP A 430 -17.32 6.39 10.57
N PRO A 431 -16.95 5.50 9.62
CA PRO A 431 -15.99 5.85 8.60
C PRO A 431 -16.61 6.78 7.55
N GLU A 432 -17.93 6.89 7.44
CA GLU A 432 -18.61 7.62 6.36
C GLU A 432 -18.15 9.07 6.28
N LYS A 433 -18.17 9.81 7.39
CA LYS A 433 -17.73 11.21 7.44
C LYS A 433 -16.22 11.38 7.22
N LYS A 434 -15.46 10.31 7.42
CA LYS A 434 -14.01 10.26 7.35
C LYS A 434 -13.49 9.70 6.03
N ARG A 435 -14.39 9.31 5.11
CA ARG A 435 -14.03 8.92 3.75
C ARG A 435 -13.38 10.09 3.01
N LEU A 436 -12.32 9.79 2.28
CA LEU A 436 -11.56 10.76 1.50
C LEU A 436 -12.47 11.63 0.61
N GLU A 437 -13.40 11.04 -0.13
CA GLU A 437 -14.31 11.78 -1.00
C GLU A 437 -15.24 12.75 -0.25
N ASN A 438 -15.66 12.39 0.96
CA ASN A 438 -16.57 13.21 1.76
C ASN A 438 -15.82 14.37 2.43
N LEU A 439 -14.57 14.13 2.86
CA LEU A 439 -13.70 15.17 3.37
C LEU A 439 -13.35 16.21 2.28
N ILE A 440 -13.05 15.76 1.06
CA ILE A 440 -12.82 16.67 -0.07
C ILE A 440 -14.06 17.49 -0.41
N LYS A 441 -15.25 16.87 -0.46
CA LYS A 441 -16.51 17.61 -0.66
C LYS A 441 -16.75 18.64 0.43
N GLY A 442 -16.49 18.31 1.70
CA GLY A 442 -16.63 19.26 2.81
C GLY A 442 -15.68 20.45 2.72
N ILE A 443 -14.46 20.26 2.20
CA ILE A 443 -13.52 21.37 1.97
C ILE A 443 -14.08 22.36 0.92
N LYS A 444 -14.72 21.87 -0.14
CA LYS A 444 -15.35 22.72 -1.16
C LYS A 444 -16.40 23.66 -0.57
N GLU A 445 -17.21 23.16 0.35
CA GLU A 445 -18.28 23.93 0.99
C GLU A 445 -17.74 25.07 1.88
N LEU A 446 -16.48 24.99 2.33
CA LEU A 446 -15.82 26.01 3.15
C LEU A 446 -15.08 27.07 2.32
N GLU A 447 -14.78 26.77 1.05
CA GLU A 447 -14.07 27.67 0.12
C GLU A 447 -15.02 28.54 -0.73
N VAL A 448 -16.35 28.34 -0.63
CA VAL A 448 -17.43 29.11 -1.28
C VAL A 448 -18.06 30.07 -0.29
#